data_AF-A0A4Z0JJS3-F1
#
_entry.id   AF-A0A4Z0JJS3-F1
#
_cell.length_a   1.000
_cell.length_b   1.000
_cell.length_c   1.000
_cell.angle_alpha   90.00
_cell.angle_beta   90.00
_cell.angle_gamma   90.00
#
_symmetry.space_group_name_H-M   'P 1'
#
loop_
_entity.id
_entity.type
_entity.pdbx_description
1 polymer ?
#
loop_
_entity_poly.entity_id
_entity_poly.type
_entity_poly.pdbx_seq_one_letter_code
_entity_poly.pdbx_strand_id
1 'polypeptide(L)'
;MTTNKRLILADIGKERRFTFHGEFKKYGFKYNDHNKKYAAPTILLTNIQLITPAKAIPMTDHLWFNLTKGFKSLGVLQIDYKLSHPTKVLLICGEKRLEWDEENWKICQRIYELYREDYIRRGIAKPYDWPFT
;
A
#
# COMPACT_ATOMS: atom_id res chain seq x y z
N MET A 1 38.87 9.48 6.55
CA MET A 1 38.48 9.72 5.15
C MET A 1 37.03 9.29 4.96
N THR A 2 36.13 10.21 4.65
CA THR A 2 34.70 9.92 4.52
C THR A 2 34.48 9.20 3.19
N THR A 3 34.47 7.88 3.20
CA THR A 3 34.27 7.07 1.99
C THR A 3 32.95 7.49 1.35
N ASN A 4 33.05 8.03 0.13
CA ASN A 4 31.90 8.60 -0.56
C ASN A 4 30.91 7.47 -0.85
N LYS A 5 29.87 7.35 -0.01
CA LYS A 5 28.86 6.28 -0.05
C LYS A 5 28.27 6.09 -1.44
N ARG A 6 28.21 7.16 -2.26
CA ARG A 6 27.76 7.09 -3.66
C ARG A 6 28.67 6.23 -4.54
N LEU A 7 29.99 6.30 -4.36
CA LEU A 7 30.95 5.52 -5.16
C LEU A 7 30.83 4.03 -4.82
N ILE A 8 30.68 3.69 -3.54
CA ILE A 8 30.47 2.30 -3.09
C ILE A 8 29.18 1.72 -3.69
N LEU A 9 28.07 2.44 -3.58
CA LEU A 9 26.78 1.98 -4.11
C LEU A 9 26.78 1.87 -5.64
N ALA A 10 27.47 2.78 -6.32
CA ALA A 10 27.64 2.72 -7.77
C ALA A 10 28.44 1.48 -8.18
N ASP A 11 29.46 1.10 -7.40
CA ASP A 11 30.29 -0.07 -7.69
C ASP A 11 29.54 -1.38 -7.50
N ILE A 12 28.80 -1.51 -6.38
CA ILE A 12 27.89 -2.65 -6.13
C ILE A 12 26.87 -2.79 -7.27
N GLY A 13 26.38 -1.67 -7.81
CA GLY A 13 25.44 -1.66 -8.94
C GLY A 13 26.04 -2.04 -10.29
N LYS A 14 27.38 -2.02 -10.46
CA LYS A 14 28.04 -2.48 -11.70
C LYS A 14 28.09 -4.00 -11.78
N GLU A 15 28.35 -4.66 -10.67
CA GLU A 15 28.47 -6.12 -10.61
C GLU A 15 27.12 -6.82 -10.76
N ARG A 16 26.07 -6.27 -10.14
CA ARG A 16 24.74 -6.87 -10.18
C ARG A 16 23.65 -5.81 -10.28
N ARG A 17 22.84 -5.91 -11.34
CA ARG A 17 21.58 -5.15 -11.45
C ARG A 17 20.51 -5.83 -10.60
N PHE A 18 20.13 -5.17 -9.53
CA PHE A 18 18.99 -5.59 -8.70
C PHE A 18 17.68 -5.12 -9.34
N THR A 19 16.66 -5.95 -9.27
CA THR A 19 15.30 -5.62 -9.70
C THR A 19 14.46 -5.27 -8.49
N PHE A 20 13.78 -4.14 -8.56
CA PHE A 20 12.87 -3.68 -7.52
C PHE A 20 11.44 -3.66 -8.07
N HIS A 21 10.51 -3.95 -7.18
CA HIS A 21 9.09 -3.74 -7.40
C HIS A 21 8.64 -2.54 -6.55
N GLY A 22 7.69 -1.77 -7.08
CA GLY A 22 7.06 -0.67 -6.38
C GLY A 22 5.77 -0.27 -7.09
N GLU A 23 4.82 0.21 -6.31
CA GLU A 23 3.49 0.58 -6.76
C GLU A 23 3.43 2.08 -7.06
N PHE A 24 2.89 2.46 -8.22
CA PHE A 24 2.74 3.87 -8.58
C PHE A 24 1.70 4.55 -7.67
N LYS A 25 2.09 5.69 -7.07
CA LYS A 25 1.20 6.47 -6.21
C LYS A 25 0.83 7.86 -6.73
N LYS A 26 1.76 8.58 -7.35
CA LYS A 26 1.47 9.87 -8.03
C LYS A 26 2.71 10.42 -8.70
N TYR A 27 2.48 11.38 -9.58
CA TYR A 27 3.50 12.30 -10.04
C TYR A 27 3.70 13.46 -9.04
N GLY A 28 4.86 14.10 -9.12
CA GLY A 28 5.19 15.30 -8.36
C GLY A 28 6.31 16.10 -9.01
N PHE A 29 6.82 17.08 -8.28
CA PHE A 29 7.91 17.94 -8.71
C PHE A 29 8.87 18.17 -7.55
N LYS A 30 10.16 18.24 -7.87
CA LYS A 30 11.19 18.72 -6.95
C LYS A 30 11.85 19.97 -7.52
N TYR A 31 12.27 20.87 -6.65
CA TYR A 31 13.01 22.06 -7.01
C TYR A 31 14.46 21.87 -6.57
N ASN A 32 15.39 22.04 -7.50
CA ASN A 32 16.82 21.93 -7.20
C ASN A 32 17.45 23.32 -6.96
N ASP A 33 16.72 24.39 -7.25
CA ASP A 33 17.18 25.76 -7.15
C ASP A 33 16.43 26.51 -6.04
N HIS A 34 17.13 27.43 -5.36
CA HIS A 34 16.59 28.20 -4.24
C HIS A 34 15.35 29.02 -4.66
N ASN A 35 15.37 29.52 -5.90
CA ASN A 35 14.31 30.35 -6.46
C ASN A 35 13.16 29.52 -7.06
N LYS A 36 13.20 28.18 -6.97
CA LYS A 36 12.17 27.25 -7.47
C LYS A 36 11.78 27.48 -8.93
N LYS A 37 12.70 27.98 -9.75
CA LYS A 37 12.52 28.31 -11.16
C LYS A 37 12.43 27.06 -12.03
N TYR A 38 13.12 25.98 -11.64
CA TYR A 38 13.18 24.75 -12.45
C TYR A 38 12.65 23.55 -11.68
N ALA A 39 11.39 23.22 -11.95
CA ALA A 39 10.74 22.02 -11.44
C ALA A 39 11.20 20.78 -12.22
N ALA A 40 11.88 19.85 -11.54
CA ALA A 40 12.18 18.54 -12.09
C ALA A 40 11.03 17.57 -11.77
N PRO A 41 10.42 16.92 -12.79
CA PRO A 41 9.31 16.00 -12.56
C PRO A 41 9.78 14.74 -11.83
N THR A 42 8.96 14.27 -10.90
CA THR A 42 9.20 13.09 -10.07
C THR A 42 8.01 12.13 -10.08
N ILE A 43 8.28 10.88 -9.73
CA ILE A 43 7.29 9.82 -9.55
C ILE A 43 7.45 9.26 -8.14
N LEU A 44 6.34 9.13 -7.41
CA LEU A 44 6.29 8.50 -6.09
C LEU A 44 5.89 7.04 -6.27
N LEU A 45 6.76 6.15 -5.82
CA LEU A 45 6.49 4.72 -5.70
C LEU A 45 6.31 4.35 -4.23
N THR A 46 5.36 3.48 -3.94
CA THR A 46 5.12 2.90 -2.61
C THR A 46 5.37 1.39 -2.59
N ASN A 47 5.45 0.79 -1.40
CA ASN A 47 5.67 -0.65 -1.21
C ASN A 47 6.91 -1.13 -1.97
N ILE A 48 8.07 -0.52 -1.70
CA ILE A 48 9.31 -0.84 -2.41
C ILE A 48 9.87 -2.16 -1.90
N GLN A 49 9.98 -3.13 -2.81
CA GLN A 49 10.46 -4.48 -2.52
C GLN A 49 11.61 -4.85 -3.44
N LEU A 50 12.64 -5.49 -2.90
CA LEU A 50 13.70 -6.12 -3.68
C LEU A 50 13.22 -7.48 -4.18
N ILE A 51 13.25 -7.70 -5.49
CA ILE A 51 12.88 -8.97 -6.10
C ILE A 51 14.12 -9.85 -6.19
N THR A 52 14.10 -10.96 -5.44
CA THR A 52 15.08 -12.03 -5.54
C THR A 52 14.41 -13.30 -6.10
N PRO A 53 15.16 -14.28 -6.63
CA PRO A 53 14.57 -15.52 -7.13
C PRO A 53 13.73 -16.28 -6.11
N ALA A 54 14.02 -16.13 -4.81
CA ALA A 54 13.35 -16.86 -3.75
C ALA A 54 12.19 -16.09 -3.10
N LYS A 55 12.30 -14.75 -2.99
CA LYS A 55 11.31 -13.92 -2.28
C LYS A 55 11.42 -12.43 -2.61
N ALA A 56 10.31 -11.72 -2.40
CA ALA A 56 10.30 -10.28 -2.30
C ALA A 56 10.71 -9.84 -0.88
N ILE A 57 11.69 -8.95 -0.77
CA ILE A 57 12.16 -8.43 0.53
C ILE A 57 11.73 -6.95 0.62
N PRO A 58 10.88 -6.57 1.59
CA PRO A 58 10.45 -5.18 1.75
C PRO A 58 11.65 -4.30 2.14
N MET A 59 11.79 -3.17 1.46
CA MET A 59 12.91 -2.23 1.66
C MET A 59 12.45 -0.94 2.31
N THR A 60 11.38 -0.32 1.79
CA THR A 60 10.85 0.94 2.31
C THR A 60 9.42 1.17 1.85
N ASP A 61 8.67 1.95 2.63
CA ASP A 61 7.25 2.22 2.34
C ASP A 61 7.08 3.09 1.10
N HIS A 62 8.00 4.03 0.84
CA HIS A 62 7.89 4.97 -0.26
C HIS A 62 9.22 5.56 -0.71
N LEU A 63 9.36 5.83 -2.01
CA LEU A 63 10.52 6.51 -2.57
C LEU A 63 10.13 7.41 -3.74
N TRP A 64 10.74 8.60 -3.77
CA TRP A 64 10.62 9.53 -4.89
C TRP A 64 11.74 9.29 -5.90
N PHE A 65 11.37 9.05 -7.16
CA PHE A 65 12.30 8.94 -8.27
C PHE A 65 12.16 10.12 -9.22
N ASN A 66 13.24 10.47 -9.91
CA ASN A 66 13.15 11.40 -11.04
C ASN A 66 12.40 10.72 -12.18
N LEU A 67 11.54 11.47 -12.88
CA LEU A 67 10.83 10.96 -14.05
C LEU A 67 11.79 10.87 -15.25
N THR A 68 12.48 9.74 -15.38
CA THR A 68 13.44 9.47 -16.46
C THR A 68 12.75 9.03 -17.75
N LYS A 69 13.53 8.93 -18.85
CA LYS A 69 13.03 8.44 -20.16
C LYS A 69 12.40 7.05 -20.06
N GLY A 70 12.88 6.18 -19.17
CA GLY A 70 12.30 4.85 -18.94
C GLY A 70 10.84 4.95 -18.48
N PHE A 71 10.54 5.82 -17.52
CA PHE A 71 9.17 6.02 -17.06
C PHE A 71 8.26 6.68 -18.10
N LYS A 72 8.82 7.52 -18.98
CA LYS A 72 8.03 8.12 -20.08
C LYS A 72 7.48 7.08 -21.04
N SER A 73 8.16 5.95 -21.23
CA SER A 73 7.70 4.88 -22.12
C SER A 73 6.44 4.18 -21.64
N LEU A 74 6.12 4.29 -20.34
CA LEU A 74 4.92 3.71 -19.74
C LEU A 74 3.65 4.54 -19.98
N GLY A 75 3.77 5.70 -20.64
CA GLY A 75 2.67 6.64 -20.81
C GLY A 75 2.27 7.34 -19.51
N VAL A 76 1.04 7.87 -19.48
CA VAL A 76 0.47 8.47 -18.27
C VAL A 76 -0.15 7.36 -17.43
N LEU A 77 0.50 7.05 -16.31
CA LEU A 77 -0.02 6.10 -15.34
C LEU A 77 -1.19 6.75 -14.61
N GLN A 78 -2.35 6.11 -14.68
CA GLN A 78 -3.51 6.48 -13.89
C GLN A 78 -3.63 5.51 -12.71
N ILE A 79 -4.03 6.05 -11.57
CA ILE A 79 -4.49 5.22 -10.46
C ILE A 79 -5.98 5.13 -10.66
N ASP A 80 -6.45 3.94 -11.00
CA ASP A 80 -7.85 3.70 -11.33
C ASP A 80 -8.78 4.14 -10.18
N TYR A 81 -8.30 4.13 -8.93
CA TYR A 81 -9.07 4.59 -7.77
C TYR A 81 -8.19 4.93 -6.56
N LYS A 82 -8.34 6.14 -6.02
CA LYS A 82 -7.87 6.50 -4.67
C LYS A 82 -9.07 6.44 -3.73
N LEU A 83 -9.16 5.41 -2.89
CA LEU A 83 -10.12 5.36 -1.78
C LEU A 83 -9.72 6.38 -0.70
N SER A 84 -10.07 7.64 -0.91
CA SER A 84 -10.04 8.67 0.14
C SER A 84 -11.41 8.76 0.78
N HIS A 85 -11.55 8.16 1.97
CA HIS A 85 -12.74 8.08 2.82
C HIS A 85 -13.87 7.15 2.31
N PRO A 86 -14.56 6.40 3.20
CA PRO A 86 -15.39 5.29 2.80
C PRO A 86 -16.71 5.84 2.26
N THR A 87 -16.95 5.72 0.96
CA THR A 87 -18.29 5.98 0.43
C THR A 87 -18.59 5.01 -0.69
N LYS A 88 -19.35 3.96 -0.32
CA LYS A 88 -19.99 2.95 -1.16
C LYS A 88 -19.05 2.11 -2.03
N VAL A 89 -18.66 0.97 -1.47
CA VAL A 89 -18.05 -0.14 -2.21
C VAL A 89 -19.15 -0.80 -3.06
N LEU A 90 -18.92 -0.95 -4.37
CA LEU A 90 -19.72 -1.80 -5.24
C LEU A 90 -18.99 -3.14 -5.41
N LEU A 91 -19.72 -4.24 -5.27
CA LEU A 91 -19.20 -5.59 -5.40
C LEU A 91 -18.93 -5.90 -6.88
N ILE A 92 -17.66 -6.06 -7.26
CA ILE A 92 -17.24 -6.29 -8.65
C ILE A 92 -17.36 -7.78 -9.03
N CYS A 93 -17.27 -8.70 -8.07
CA CYS A 93 -17.44 -10.13 -8.31
C CYS A 93 -18.04 -10.80 -7.07
N GLY A 94 -19.16 -11.51 -7.25
CA GLY A 94 -19.88 -12.22 -6.19
C GLY A 94 -19.29 -13.60 -5.96
N GLU A 95 -18.16 -13.70 -5.28
CA GLU A 95 -17.81 -14.96 -4.62
C GLU A 95 -18.81 -15.20 -3.49
N LYS A 96 -19.44 -16.38 -3.47
CA LYS A 96 -20.29 -16.79 -2.35
C LYS A 96 -19.41 -16.78 -1.10
N ARG A 97 -19.72 -15.89 -0.14
CA ARG A 97 -19.13 -15.94 1.19
C ARG A 97 -19.30 -17.36 1.73
N LEU A 98 -18.19 -17.95 2.17
CA LEU A 98 -18.21 -19.21 2.92
C LEU A 98 -19.20 -19.08 4.07
N GLU A 99 -19.95 -20.15 4.31
CA GLU A 99 -20.87 -20.21 5.46
C GLU A 99 -20.06 -20.00 6.75
N TRP A 100 -20.61 -19.20 7.65
CA TRP A 100 -19.94 -18.86 8.90
C TRP A 100 -19.73 -20.11 9.74
N ASP A 101 -18.47 -20.41 10.09
CA ASP A 101 -18.19 -21.48 11.04
C ASP A 101 -18.64 -21.11 12.48
N GLU A 102 -18.89 -22.14 13.29
CA GLU A 102 -19.34 -22.00 14.69
C GLU A 102 -18.31 -21.28 15.58
N GLU A 103 -17.02 -21.39 15.24
CA GLU A 103 -15.92 -20.81 16.00
C GLU A 103 -15.87 -19.28 15.85
N ASN A 104 -16.07 -18.78 14.63
CA ASN A 104 -16.20 -17.37 14.31
C ASN A 104 -17.42 -16.76 15.00
N TRP A 105 -18.53 -17.49 15.09
CA TRP A 105 -19.69 -17.04 15.87
C TRP A 105 -19.35 -16.90 17.36
N LYS A 106 -18.67 -17.89 17.96
CA LYS A 106 -18.24 -17.83 19.37
C LYS A 106 -17.33 -16.64 19.64
N ILE A 107 -16.39 -16.35 18.73
CA ILE A 107 -15.49 -15.19 18.82
C ILE A 107 -16.30 -13.88 18.78
N CYS A 108 -17.20 -13.74 17.81
CA CYS A 108 -18.04 -12.54 17.70
C CYS A 108 -18.95 -12.34 18.91
N GLN A 109 -19.52 -13.41 19.46
CA GLN A 109 -20.31 -13.34 20.69
C GLN A 109 -19.45 -12.89 21.87
N ARG A 110 -18.21 -13.39 21.99
CA ARG A 110 -17.30 -13.02 23.07
C ARG A 110 -16.91 -11.54 23.01
N ILE A 111 -16.65 -11.02 21.82
CA ILE A 111 -16.38 -9.60 21.60
C ILE A 111 -17.60 -8.75 21.97
N TYR A 112 -18.79 -9.16 21.52
CA TYR A 112 -20.02 -8.45 21.88
C TYR A 112 -20.23 -8.42 23.40
N GLU A 113 -19.99 -9.53 24.09
CA GLU A 113 -20.11 -9.60 25.54
C GLU A 113 -19.13 -8.66 26.24
N LEU A 114 -17.88 -8.63 25.77
CA LEU A 114 -16.82 -7.78 26.33
C LEU A 114 -17.18 -6.29 26.25
N TYR A 115 -17.90 -5.87 25.21
CA TYR A 115 -18.28 -4.48 24.97
C TYR A 115 -19.78 -4.21 25.12
N ARG A 116 -20.51 -5.12 25.78
CA ARG A 116 -21.98 -5.11 25.84
C ARG A 116 -22.54 -3.77 26.30
N GLU A 117 -21.99 -3.19 27.37
CA GLU A 117 -22.47 -1.93 27.94
C GLU A 117 -22.30 -0.75 26.97
N ASP A 118 -21.15 -0.65 26.29
CA ASP A 118 -20.90 0.40 25.30
C ASP A 118 -21.80 0.23 24.07
N TYR A 119 -22.05 -1.01 23.65
CA TYR A 119 -22.93 -1.31 22.53
C TYR A 119 -24.40 -1.01 22.83
N ILE A 120 -24.90 -1.38 24.02
CA ILE A 120 -26.25 -1.01 24.46
C ILE A 120 -26.40 0.51 24.51
N ARG A 121 -25.40 1.21 25.09
CA ARG A 121 -25.41 2.69 25.16
C ARG A 121 -25.48 3.33 23.77
N ARG A 122 -24.86 2.71 22.76
CA ARG A 122 -24.85 3.19 21.37
C ARG A 122 -26.04 2.69 20.54
N GLY A 123 -26.94 1.90 21.12
CA GLY A 123 -28.06 1.30 20.39
C GLY A 123 -27.64 0.23 19.38
N ILE A 124 -26.46 -0.37 19.55
CA ILE A 124 -25.97 -1.45 18.69
C ILE A 124 -26.53 -2.76 19.25
N ALA A 125 -27.45 -3.39 18.50
CA ALA A 125 -28.02 -4.68 18.85
C ALA A 125 -27.02 -5.83 18.64
N LYS A 126 -27.31 -6.97 19.28
CA LYS A 126 -26.50 -8.19 19.10
C LYS A 126 -26.52 -8.60 17.63
N PRO A 127 -25.35 -8.85 17.01
CA PRO A 127 -25.27 -8.99 15.56
C PRO A 127 -26.00 -10.23 15.03
N TYR A 128 -25.94 -11.41 15.69
CA TYR A 128 -26.61 -12.64 15.24
C TYR A 128 -26.92 -13.62 16.39
N ASP A 129 -28.00 -14.40 16.25
CA ASP A 129 -28.30 -15.58 17.07
C ASP A 129 -27.97 -16.86 16.30
N TRP A 130 -27.37 -17.85 16.98
CA TRP A 130 -27.00 -19.15 16.41
C TRP A 130 -27.93 -20.26 16.93
N PRO A 131 -28.26 -21.28 16.10
CA PRO A 131 -27.98 -21.37 14.67
C PRO A 131 -28.82 -20.38 13.86
N PHE A 132 -28.33 -19.97 12.69
CA PHE A 132 -29.10 -19.13 11.77
C PHE A 132 -30.38 -19.91 11.40
N THR A 133 -31.54 -19.43 11.88
CA THR A 133 -32.87 -20.00 11.54
C THR A 133 -33.44 -19.33 10.31
#